data_AF-A0A1H1S330-F1
#
_entry.id   AF-A0A1H1S330-F1
#
_cell.length_a   1.000
_cell.length_b   1.000
_cell.length_c   1.000
_cell.angle_alpha   90.00
_cell.angle_beta   90.00
_cell.angle_gamma   90.00
#
_symmetry.space_group_name_H-M   'P 1'
#
loop_
_entity.id
_entity.type
_entity.pdbx_description
1 polymer ?
#
loop_
_entity_poly.entity_id
_entity_poly.type
_entity_poly.pdbx_seq_one_letter_code
_entity_poly.pdbx_strand_id
1 'polypeptide(L)'
;MPDDLLIARNPEEGSSLPYLIRIPIDGGLVLKARETWPRTSKVYCHRATGWPDDAEIVERLPIRTVSKRGAAIDLVLTRQREARSQFVLTRARGREMIFWQSARTAKQARPQVSLPTARAHGQVLQIVVDSGEKYPYKFSHQQAEVRRQRLTVGDYAVLEDDEIVGTVERKTVADLSGTLLGGRMDYLLADLAALPYAAVVVEEGYSKVFKIPGGRSTSTAEALAEAQARFPTVPILFLENRSLAQEWVYRWFGACLTEWRTRRANTGIGADIATAPEAVAQLGPRPPSASELRVWARARGIEVPDRGRIPHTVRDAWFAAHG
;
A
#
# COMPACT_ATOMS: atom_id res chain seq x y z
N MET A 1 -6.22 -43.70 -12.98
CA MET A 1 -6.24 -42.32 -12.44
C MET A 1 -4.85 -42.07 -11.90
N PRO A 2 -4.20 -40.92 -12.17
CA PRO A 2 -2.98 -40.59 -11.44
C PRO A 2 -3.30 -40.54 -9.94
N ASP A 3 -2.33 -40.92 -9.09
CA ASP A 3 -2.48 -40.78 -7.65
C ASP A 3 -2.72 -39.31 -7.26
N ASP A 4 -3.15 -39.06 -6.02
CA ASP A 4 -3.34 -37.70 -5.52
C ASP A 4 -2.01 -36.93 -5.41
N LEU A 5 -2.08 -35.61 -5.47
CA LEU A 5 -1.02 -34.76 -4.95
C LEU A 5 -1.15 -34.75 -3.43
N LEU A 6 -0.11 -35.17 -2.71
CA LEU A 6 -0.09 -35.15 -1.26
C LEU A 6 0.74 -33.99 -0.75
N ILE A 7 0.24 -33.31 0.27
CA ILE A 7 0.94 -32.26 0.99
C ILE A 7 0.96 -32.64 2.46
N ALA A 8 2.14 -32.70 3.07
CA ALA A 8 2.34 -33.03 4.48
C ALA A 8 3.17 -31.96 5.18
N ARG A 9 3.19 -31.97 6.52
CA ARG A 9 4.16 -31.18 7.29
C ARG A 9 5.57 -31.72 7.04
N ASN A 10 6.54 -30.82 6.92
CA ASN A 10 7.95 -31.18 6.93
C ASN A 10 8.38 -31.45 8.38
N PRO A 11 8.86 -32.66 8.72
CA PRO A 11 9.28 -32.99 10.09
C PRO A 11 10.54 -32.25 10.53
N GLU A 12 11.29 -31.62 9.61
CA GLU A 12 12.49 -30.85 9.96
C GLU A 12 12.16 -29.58 10.74
N GLU A 13 12.48 -29.60 12.02
CA GLU A 13 12.30 -28.48 12.93
C GLU A 13 13.10 -27.25 12.51
N GLY A 14 12.50 -26.06 12.63
CA GLY A 14 13.12 -24.78 12.23
C GLY A 14 13.26 -24.55 10.72
N SER A 15 12.79 -25.47 9.88
CA SER A 15 12.89 -25.32 8.42
C SER A 15 12.05 -24.16 7.88
N SER A 16 12.66 -23.33 7.02
CA SER A 16 11.92 -22.28 6.26
C SER A 16 10.97 -22.85 5.19
N LEU A 17 11.01 -24.17 4.97
CA LEU A 17 10.15 -24.92 4.05
C LEU A 17 9.31 -25.95 4.85
N PRO A 18 8.24 -25.50 5.54
CA PRO A 18 7.46 -26.32 6.48
C PRO A 18 6.58 -27.38 5.82
N TYR A 19 6.54 -27.51 4.50
CA TYR A 19 5.69 -28.48 3.80
C TYR A 19 6.49 -29.42 2.91
N LEU A 20 6.05 -30.68 2.84
CA LEU A 20 6.45 -31.67 1.84
C LEU A 20 5.33 -31.84 0.82
N ILE A 21 5.68 -31.95 -0.46
CA ILE A 21 4.76 -32.15 -1.58
C ILE A 21 5.21 -33.41 -2.32
N ARG A 22 4.36 -34.45 -2.36
CA ARG A 22 4.58 -35.65 -3.17
C ARG A 22 3.79 -35.54 -4.46
N ILE A 23 4.52 -35.49 -5.56
CA ILE A 23 3.98 -35.44 -6.92
C ILE A 23 4.07 -36.85 -7.50
N PRO A 24 2.96 -37.43 -7.98
CA PRO A 24 2.94 -38.81 -8.48
C PRO A 24 3.46 -38.86 -9.93
N ILE A 25 4.75 -38.58 -10.06
CA ILE A 25 5.52 -38.67 -11.30
C ILE A 25 6.92 -39.18 -10.99
N ASP A 26 7.54 -39.87 -11.95
CA ASP A 26 8.90 -40.40 -11.85
C ASP A 26 9.15 -41.19 -10.55
N GLY A 27 8.22 -42.07 -10.16
CA GLY A 27 8.33 -42.88 -8.93
C GLY A 27 7.95 -42.15 -7.64
N GLY A 28 7.50 -40.88 -7.72
CA GLY A 28 7.02 -40.11 -6.57
C GLY A 28 7.98 -39.01 -6.15
N LEU A 29 8.16 -37.98 -7.00
CA LEU A 29 8.97 -36.81 -6.70
C LEU A 29 8.48 -36.11 -5.42
N VAL A 30 9.37 -35.93 -4.44
CA VAL A 30 9.09 -35.22 -3.19
C VAL A 30 9.85 -33.90 -3.13
N LEU A 31 9.12 -32.82 -2.84
CA LEU A 31 9.64 -31.47 -2.75
C LEU A 31 9.29 -30.82 -1.41
N LYS A 32 10.24 -30.11 -0.81
CA LYS A 32 10.01 -29.17 0.29
C LYS A 32 9.55 -27.82 -0.27
N ALA A 33 8.59 -27.17 0.37
CA ALA A 33 8.04 -25.90 -0.05
C ALA A 33 7.62 -25.02 1.14
N ARG A 34 7.52 -23.71 0.89
CA ARG A 34 7.05 -22.74 1.90
C ARG A 34 5.52 -22.66 2.02
N GLU A 35 4.80 -23.01 0.97
CA GLU A 35 3.34 -22.90 0.90
C GLU A 35 2.73 -24.15 0.29
N THR A 36 1.46 -24.42 0.60
CA THR A 36 0.69 -25.55 0.06
C THR A 36 0.12 -25.28 -1.33
N TRP A 37 0.23 -24.06 -1.85
CA TRP A 37 -0.12 -23.72 -3.23
C TRP A 37 0.48 -22.35 -3.65
N PRO A 38 0.90 -22.13 -4.90
CA PRO A 38 1.49 -20.87 -5.37
C PRO A 38 0.40 -19.85 -5.71
N ARG A 39 -0.20 -19.26 -4.66
CA ARG A 39 -1.35 -18.36 -4.76
C ARG A 39 -0.94 -16.93 -5.12
N THR A 40 -0.01 -16.38 -4.34
CA THR A 40 0.37 -14.97 -4.43
C THR A 40 1.69 -14.76 -5.17
N SER A 41 2.60 -15.72 -5.10
CA SER A 41 3.92 -15.69 -5.73
C SER A 41 4.38 -17.09 -6.11
N LYS A 42 5.47 -17.19 -6.90
CA LYS A 42 6.10 -18.49 -7.16
C LYS A 42 6.73 -19.00 -5.89
N VAL A 43 6.54 -20.29 -5.61
CA VAL A 43 7.08 -20.95 -4.42
C VAL A 43 8.37 -21.65 -4.81
N TYR A 44 9.47 -21.33 -4.14
CA TYR A 44 10.70 -22.09 -4.27
C TYR A 44 10.50 -23.49 -3.67
N CYS A 45 11.00 -24.50 -4.38
CA CYS A 45 10.98 -25.88 -3.97
C CYS A 45 12.40 -26.45 -3.92
N HIS A 46 12.66 -27.28 -2.92
CA HIS A 46 13.89 -28.03 -2.77
C HIS A 46 13.59 -29.53 -2.78
N ARG A 47 14.42 -30.37 -3.39
CA ARG A 47 14.19 -31.83 -3.34
C ARG A 47 14.29 -32.34 -1.90
N ALA A 48 13.34 -33.18 -1.50
CA ALA A 48 13.48 -33.94 -0.26
C ALA A 48 14.26 -35.23 -0.53
N THR A 49 14.83 -35.81 0.52
CA THR A 49 15.48 -37.12 0.47
C THR A 49 14.47 -38.26 0.28
N GLY A 50 13.24 -38.08 0.76
CA GLY A 50 12.16 -39.05 0.61
C GLY A 50 10.83 -38.56 1.19
N TRP A 51 9.83 -39.43 1.18
CA TRP A 51 8.55 -39.24 1.85
C TRP A 51 8.54 -40.02 3.17
N PRO A 52 8.26 -39.40 4.32
CA PRO A 52 8.19 -40.11 5.60
C PRO A 52 7.01 -41.08 5.67
N ASP A 53 7.20 -42.23 6.33
CA ASP A 53 6.12 -43.22 6.54
C ASP A 53 5.03 -42.70 7.49
N ASP A 54 5.41 -41.85 8.44
CA ASP A 54 4.57 -41.20 9.43
C ASP A 54 4.15 -39.77 9.03
N ALA A 55 4.21 -39.45 7.73
CA ALA A 55 3.93 -38.10 7.24
C ALA A 55 2.52 -37.61 7.63
N GLU A 56 2.45 -36.50 8.37
CA GLU A 56 1.20 -35.81 8.71
C GLU A 56 0.64 -35.10 7.47
N ILE A 57 -0.31 -35.75 6.78
CA ILE A 57 -0.96 -35.19 5.58
C ILE A 57 -1.86 -34.01 5.96
N VAL A 58 -1.56 -32.84 5.39
CA VAL A 58 -2.33 -31.60 5.54
C VAL A 58 -3.33 -31.44 4.39
N GLU A 59 -2.95 -31.76 3.16
CA GLU A 59 -3.85 -31.73 2.00
C GLU A 59 -3.67 -32.99 1.13
N ARG A 60 -4.80 -33.53 0.66
CA ARG A 60 -4.86 -34.58 -0.37
C ARG A 60 -5.69 -34.04 -1.53
N LEU A 61 -5.06 -33.86 -2.68
CA LEU A 61 -5.64 -33.15 -3.81
C LEU A 61 -5.75 -34.07 -5.03
N PRO A 62 -6.97 -34.45 -5.44
CA PRO A 62 -7.15 -35.34 -6.58
C PRO A 62 -6.64 -34.72 -7.88
N ILE A 63 -5.83 -35.51 -8.59
CA ILE A 63 -5.20 -35.09 -9.85
C ILE A 63 -6.07 -35.55 -11.01
N ARG A 64 -6.34 -34.62 -11.93
CA ARG A 64 -6.88 -34.94 -13.25
C ARG A 64 -5.77 -35.35 -14.21
N THR A 65 -4.70 -34.58 -14.29
CA THR A 65 -3.51 -34.91 -15.09
C THR A 65 -2.23 -34.42 -14.44
N VAL A 66 -1.17 -35.21 -14.55
CA VAL A 66 0.21 -34.82 -14.22
C VAL A 66 1.11 -35.29 -15.35
N SER A 67 1.99 -34.42 -15.85
CA SER A 67 2.85 -34.75 -16.98
C SER A 67 4.13 -33.93 -16.97
N LYS A 68 5.27 -34.58 -17.22
CA LYS A 68 6.56 -33.92 -17.40
C LYS A 68 6.79 -33.62 -18.88
N ARG A 69 7.13 -32.37 -19.19
CA ARG A 69 7.47 -31.87 -20.52
C ARG A 69 8.75 -31.05 -20.42
N GLY A 70 9.86 -31.67 -20.81
CA GLY A 70 11.19 -31.08 -20.65
C GLY A 70 11.46 -30.67 -19.20
N ALA A 71 11.69 -29.38 -18.99
CA ALA A 71 11.97 -28.78 -17.68
C ALA A 71 10.73 -28.55 -16.80
N ALA A 72 9.51 -28.72 -17.30
CA ALA A 72 8.28 -28.44 -16.56
C ALA A 72 7.51 -29.72 -16.22
N ILE A 73 6.93 -29.76 -15.02
CA ILE A 73 5.92 -30.72 -14.61
C ILE A 73 4.60 -29.97 -14.52
N ASP A 74 3.70 -30.24 -15.46
CA ASP A 74 2.36 -29.68 -15.47
C ASP A 74 1.44 -30.49 -14.56
N LEU A 75 0.71 -29.78 -13.69
CA LEU A 75 -0.23 -30.35 -12.74
C LEU A 75 -1.62 -29.74 -12.94
N VAL A 76 -2.61 -30.61 -13.09
CA VAL A 76 -4.02 -30.25 -13.18
C VAL A 76 -4.82 -31.06 -12.17
N LEU A 77 -5.40 -30.37 -11.19
CA LEU A 77 -6.29 -30.92 -10.18
C LEU A 77 -7.75 -30.95 -10.67
N THR A 78 -8.60 -31.72 -9.99
CA THR A 78 -10.03 -31.85 -10.32
C THR A 78 -10.88 -30.66 -9.85
N ARG A 79 -10.38 -29.85 -8.92
CA ARG A 79 -11.09 -28.69 -8.38
C ARG A 79 -11.26 -27.55 -9.41
N GLN A 80 -12.26 -26.69 -9.20
CA GLN A 80 -12.54 -25.57 -10.12
C GLN A 80 -11.54 -24.40 -9.99
N ARG A 81 -11.25 -23.98 -8.75
CA ARG A 81 -10.30 -22.90 -8.44
C ARG A 81 -8.95 -23.47 -8.08
N GLU A 82 -7.87 -22.74 -8.38
CA GLU A 82 -6.51 -23.21 -8.11
C GLU A 82 -6.24 -24.59 -8.73
N ALA A 83 -6.81 -24.84 -9.91
CA ALA A 83 -6.82 -26.15 -10.55
C ALA A 83 -5.52 -26.47 -11.29
N ARG A 84 -4.77 -25.46 -11.73
CA ARG A 84 -3.64 -25.62 -12.66
C ARG A 84 -2.39 -24.97 -12.11
N SER A 85 -1.27 -25.69 -12.14
CA SER A 85 0.05 -25.20 -11.75
C SER A 85 1.16 -25.95 -12.50
N GLN A 86 2.39 -25.47 -12.35
CA GLN A 86 3.60 -26.06 -12.92
C GLN A 86 4.72 -26.08 -11.88
N PHE A 87 5.48 -27.16 -11.83
CA PHE A 87 6.81 -27.17 -11.22
C PHE A 87 7.85 -27.04 -12.33
N VAL A 88 8.61 -25.95 -12.33
CA VAL A 88 9.65 -25.68 -13.31
C VAL A 88 11.01 -25.97 -12.70
N LEU A 89 11.68 -26.98 -13.24
CA LEU A 89 13.04 -27.36 -12.90
C LEU A 89 13.98 -26.54 -13.78
N THR A 90 14.85 -25.75 -13.18
CA THR A 90 15.82 -24.92 -13.90
C THR A 90 17.20 -25.03 -13.26
N ARG A 91 18.22 -24.52 -13.92
CA ARG A 91 19.57 -24.39 -13.37
C ARG A 91 19.94 -22.92 -13.28
N ALA A 92 20.41 -22.48 -12.11
CA ALA A 92 20.90 -21.13 -11.90
C ALA A 92 22.08 -21.18 -10.94
N ARG A 93 23.14 -20.41 -11.21
CA ARG A 93 24.37 -20.37 -10.39
C ARG A 93 24.96 -21.78 -10.12
N GLY A 94 25.01 -22.64 -11.14
CA GLY A 94 25.57 -23.99 -11.04
C GLY A 94 24.73 -25.03 -10.28
N ARG A 95 23.58 -24.65 -9.69
CA ARG A 95 22.69 -25.54 -8.95
C ARG A 95 21.32 -25.67 -9.59
N GLU A 96 20.65 -26.79 -9.33
CA GLU A 96 19.25 -26.95 -9.69
C GLU A 96 18.37 -26.08 -8.78
N MET A 97 17.35 -25.47 -9.37
CA MET A 97 16.32 -24.70 -8.70
C MET A 97 14.96 -25.19 -9.20
N ILE A 98 14.02 -25.44 -8.28
CA ILE A 98 12.66 -25.85 -8.63
C ILE A 98 11.71 -24.74 -8.19
N PHE A 99 10.82 -24.33 -9.07
CA PHE A 99 9.80 -23.32 -8.76
C PHE A 99 8.41 -23.85 -9.04
N TRP A 100 7.55 -23.84 -8.03
CA TRP A 100 6.13 -24.09 -8.18
C TRP A 100 5.39 -22.79 -8.48
N GLN A 101 4.62 -22.77 -9.57
CA GLN A 101 3.96 -21.57 -10.06
C GLN A 101 2.56 -21.87 -10.62
N SER A 102 1.62 -20.96 -10.41
CA SER A 102 0.37 -20.89 -11.16
C SER A 102 0.51 -19.99 -12.39
N ALA A 103 -0.41 -20.08 -13.35
CA ALA A 103 -0.44 -19.18 -14.51
C ALA A 103 -0.44 -17.70 -14.13
N ARG A 104 -1.07 -17.36 -12.99
CA ARG A 104 -1.09 -16.02 -12.41
C ARG A 104 0.31 -15.59 -12.00
N THR A 105 0.95 -16.36 -11.12
CA THR A 105 2.30 -16.05 -10.58
C THR A 105 3.40 -16.12 -11.64
N ALA A 106 3.18 -16.86 -12.74
CA ALA A 106 4.09 -16.92 -13.87
C ALA A 106 4.15 -15.60 -14.68
N LYS A 107 3.02 -14.88 -14.78
CA LYS A 107 2.86 -13.66 -15.60
C LYS A 107 3.10 -12.34 -14.84
N GLN A 108 3.43 -12.41 -13.55
CA GLN A 108 3.72 -11.24 -12.71
C GLN A 108 4.99 -10.52 -13.17
N ALA A 109 4.98 -9.19 -13.06
CA ALA A 109 6.14 -8.36 -13.38
C ALA A 109 7.27 -8.62 -12.38
N ARG A 110 8.52 -8.58 -12.88
CA ARG A 110 9.75 -8.75 -12.09
C ARG A 110 10.69 -7.58 -12.33
N PRO A 111 10.35 -6.39 -11.83
CA PRO A 111 11.30 -5.29 -11.81
C PRO A 111 12.50 -5.75 -10.98
N GLN A 112 13.70 -5.74 -11.56
CA GLN A 112 14.94 -6.19 -10.92
C GLN A 112 15.41 -5.15 -9.89
N VAL A 113 14.60 -4.91 -8.87
CA VAL A 113 14.80 -3.84 -7.88
C VAL A 113 14.98 -4.44 -6.49
N SER A 114 15.89 -3.87 -5.72
CA SER A 114 16.05 -4.17 -4.29
C SER A 114 15.13 -3.25 -3.50
N LEU A 115 14.36 -3.80 -2.57
CA LEU A 115 13.54 -3.00 -1.67
C LEU A 115 14.42 -2.46 -0.52
N PRO A 116 14.22 -1.21 -0.07
CA PRO A 116 14.96 -0.69 1.07
C PRO A 116 14.50 -1.35 2.38
N THR A 117 15.39 -1.40 3.37
CA THR A 117 15.12 -2.00 4.69
C THR A 117 14.91 -0.97 5.81
N ALA A 118 15.08 0.32 5.51
CA ALA A 118 14.91 1.41 6.46
C ALA A 118 13.43 1.58 6.85
N ARG A 119 13.21 1.90 8.13
CA ARG A 119 11.89 2.13 8.70
C ARG A 119 11.18 3.30 8.02
N ALA A 120 9.89 3.15 7.75
CA ALA A 120 9.04 4.24 7.25
C ALA A 120 9.00 5.36 8.30
N HIS A 121 9.48 6.54 7.95
CA HIS A 121 9.57 7.69 8.86
C HIS A 121 10.23 7.35 10.22
N GLY A 122 11.18 6.42 10.24
CA GLY A 122 11.93 6.03 11.45
C GLY A 122 11.15 5.23 12.50
N GLN A 123 9.89 4.89 12.25
CA GLN A 123 8.98 4.26 13.23
C GLN A 123 8.70 2.78 12.92
N VAL A 124 8.35 2.03 13.98
CA VAL A 124 7.76 0.69 13.87
C VAL A 124 6.26 0.88 13.76
N LEU A 125 5.67 0.44 12.64
CA LEU A 125 4.25 0.65 12.39
C LEU A 125 3.40 -0.47 12.98
N GLN A 126 2.28 -0.11 13.59
CA GLN A 126 1.18 -1.01 13.93
C GLN A 126 0.18 -1.01 12.78
N ILE A 127 0.23 -2.03 11.93
CA ILE A 127 -0.64 -2.15 10.77
C ILE A 127 -1.79 -3.09 11.09
N VAL A 128 -3.00 -2.59 10.91
CA VAL A 128 -4.22 -3.36 11.02
C VAL A 128 -4.55 -3.94 9.67
N VAL A 129 -4.85 -5.24 9.64
CA VAL A 129 -5.27 -5.97 8.45
C VAL A 129 -6.70 -6.43 8.64
N ASP A 130 -7.55 -6.20 7.63
CA ASP A 130 -8.93 -6.68 7.67
C ASP A 130 -8.96 -8.19 7.91
N SER A 131 -9.80 -8.62 8.86
CA SER A 131 -9.92 -10.03 9.21
C SER A 131 -10.43 -10.89 8.05
N GLY A 132 -11.10 -10.31 7.05
CA GLY A 132 -11.55 -10.96 5.82
C GLY A 132 -10.49 -11.08 4.73
N GLU A 133 -9.36 -10.36 4.81
CA GLU A 133 -8.28 -10.46 3.82
C GLU A 133 -7.59 -11.82 3.92
N LYS A 134 -7.84 -12.67 2.92
CA LYS A 134 -7.39 -14.07 2.91
C LYS A 134 -5.89 -14.21 2.71
N TYR A 135 -5.29 -13.30 1.95
CA TYR A 135 -3.87 -13.35 1.61
C TYR A 135 -3.23 -12.02 1.97
N PRO A 136 -3.06 -11.74 3.27
CA PRO A 136 -2.59 -10.44 3.72
C PRO A 136 -1.12 -10.22 3.35
N TYR A 137 -0.74 -8.96 3.19
CA TYR A 137 0.66 -8.57 3.27
C TYR A 137 1.27 -9.03 4.58
N LYS A 138 2.51 -9.51 4.51
CA LYS A 138 3.21 -10.04 5.69
C LYS A 138 4.03 -8.97 6.40
N PHE A 139 4.40 -7.89 5.70
CA PHE A 139 5.31 -6.83 6.17
C PHE A 139 6.61 -7.34 6.81
N SER A 140 7.03 -8.56 6.48
CA SER A 140 8.08 -9.28 7.19
C SER A 140 9.47 -8.66 7.07
N HIS A 141 9.72 -7.87 6.02
CA HIS A 141 10.99 -7.16 5.84
C HIS A 141 10.92 -5.70 6.31
N GLN A 142 9.70 -5.19 6.52
CA GLN A 142 9.41 -3.79 6.80
C GLN A 142 9.40 -3.45 8.31
N GLN A 143 9.78 -4.38 9.19
CA GLN A 143 9.81 -4.14 10.65
C GLN A 143 8.52 -3.48 11.17
N ALA A 144 7.36 -4.04 10.77
CA ALA A 144 6.05 -3.62 11.23
C ALA A 144 5.39 -4.73 12.06
N GLU A 145 4.58 -4.33 13.02
CA GLU A 145 3.70 -5.22 13.75
C GLU A 145 2.35 -5.28 13.04
N VAL A 146 1.81 -6.49 12.90
CA VAL A 146 0.59 -6.73 12.12
C VAL A 146 -0.47 -7.33 13.04
N ARG A 147 -1.59 -6.64 13.20
CA ARG A 147 -2.77 -7.16 13.92
C ARG A 147 -3.94 -7.34 12.98
N ARG A 148 -4.77 -8.37 13.23
CA ARG A 148 -6.00 -8.60 12.46
C ARG A 148 -7.20 -8.05 13.20
N GLN A 149 -8.04 -7.30 12.50
CA GLN A 149 -9.27 -6.70 13.03
C GLN A 149 -10.25 -6.53 11.87
N ARG A 150 -11.55 -6.56 12.13
CA ARG A 150 -12.53 -6.19 11.11
C ARG A 150 -12.46 -4.68 10.85
N LEU A 151 -12.18 -4.27 9.62
CA LEU A 151 -12.23 -2.88 9.20
C LEU A 151 -13.61 -2.53 8.64
N THR A 152 -14.03 -1.28 8.81
CA THR A 152 -15.27 -0.76 8.21
C THR A 152 -15.12 -0.56 6.71
N VAL A 153 -13.94 -0.10 6.27
CA VAL A 153 -13.58 0.07 4.86
C VAL A 153 -12.06 -0.11 4.67
N GLY A 154 -11.67 -0.69 3.53
CA GLY A 154 -10.29 -1.01 3.19
C GLY A 154 -9.81 -2.36 3.74
N ASP A 155 -8.69 -2.82 3.22
CA ASP A 155 -8.07 -4.10 3.60
C ASP A 155 -6.94 -3.92 4.63
N TYR A 156 -6.36 -2.73 4.70
CA TYR A 156 -5.26 -2.38 5.60
C TYR A 156 -5.48 -0.99 6.18
N ALA A 157 -5.11 -0.77 7.43
CA ALA A 157 -5.16 0.55 8.05
C ALA A 157 -4.02 0.78 9.05
N VAL A 158 -3.76 2.04 9.34
CA VAL A 158 -3.04 2.50 10.54
C VAL A 158 -3.96 3.39 11.35
N LEU A 159 -3.91 3.22 12.68
CA LEU A 159 -4.77 3.90 13.62
C LEU A 159 -3.93 4.73 14.60
N GLU A 160 -4.53 5.80 15.11
CA GLU A 160 -4.04 6.59 16.24
C GLU A 160 -5.26 6.87 17.12
N ASP A 161 -5.16 6.64 18.44
CA ASP A 161 -6.29 6.78 19.38
C ASP A 161 -7.56 6.02 18.93
N ASP A 162 -7.38 4.82 18.36
CA ASP A 162 -8.43 3.96 17.76
C ASP A 162 -9.19 4.56 16.56
N GLU A 163 -8.77 5.73 16.07
CA GLU A 163 -9.29 6.34 14.83
C GLU A 163 -8.48 5.86 13.62
N ILE A 164 -9.16 5.56 12.50
CA ILE A 164 -8.47 5.25 11.24
C ILE A 164 -7.83 6.53 10.70
N VAL A 165 -6.50 6.56 10.69
CA VAL A 165 -5.72 7.67 10.12
C VAL A 165 -5.50 7.45 8.63
N GLY A 166 -4.99 6.28 8.28
CA GLY A 166 -4.71 5.90 6.89
C GLY A 166 -5.30 4.54 6.58
N THR A 167 -5.98 4.40 5.44
CA THR A 167 -6.50 3.11 4.96
C THR A 167 -6.11 2.83 3.51
N VAL A 168 -5.97 1.54 3.18
CA VAL A 168 -5.70 1.07 1.84
C VAL A 168 -6.66 -0.04 1.47
N GLU A 169 -7.38 0.15 0.37
CA GLU A 169 -8.06 -0.93 -0.35
C GLU A 169 -7.06 -1.58 -1.32
N ARG A 170 -6.93 -2.90 -1.27
CA ARG A 170 -6.06 -3.65 -2.16
C ARG A 170 -6.87 -4.32 -3.27
N LYS A 171 -6.47 -4.11 -4.51
CA LYS A 171 -7.08 -4.77 -5.67
C LYS A 171 -6.06 -5.42 -6.59
N THR A 172 -6.56 -6.41 -7.30
CA THR A 172 -5.91 -6.96 -8.48
C THR A 172 -6.56 -6.32 -9.70
N VAL A 173 -5.91 -6.27 -10.86
CA VAL A 173 -6.53 -5.69 -12.08
C VAL A 173 -7.83 -6.38 -12.46
N ALA A 174 -7.92 -7.70 -12.24
CA ALA A 174 -9.15 -8.45 -12.49
C ALA A 174 -10.29 -8.04 -11.55
N ASP A 175 -9.99 -7.90 -10.26
CA ASP A 175 -10.98 -7.49 -9.25
C ASP A 175 -11.35 -6.01 -9.42
N LEU A 176 -10.39 -5.16 -9.79
CA LEU A 176 -10.61 -3.76 -10.13
C LEU A 176 -11.60 -3.62 -11.28
N SER A 177 -11.33 -4.29 -12.40
CA SER A 177 -12.23 -4.31 -13.57
C SER A 177 -13.62 -4.82 -13.20
N GLY A 178 -13.71 -5.91 -12.43
CA GLY A 178 -14.99 -6.45 -11.97
C GLY A 178 -15.77 -5.53 -11.03
N THR A 179 -15.08 -4.75 -10.19
CA THR A 179 -15.70 -3.78 -9.27
C THR A 179 -16.13 -2.50 -10.00
N LEU A 180 -15.31 -1.98 -10.92
CA LEU A 180 -15.64 -0.83 -11.77
C LEU A 180 -16.86 -1.12 -12.63
N LEU A 181 -16.80 -2.18 -13.44
CA LEU A 181 -17.88 -2.53 -14.37
C LEU A 181 -19.13 -3.06 -13.67
N GLY A 182 -19.01 -3.45 -12.40
CA GLY A 182 -20.13 -3.85 -11.56
C GLY A 182 -20.77 -2.71 -10.78
N GLY A 183 -20.31 -1.45 -10.93
CA GLY A 183 -20.86 -0.27 -10.24
C GLY A 183 -20.60 -0.21 -8.73
N ARG A 184 -19.86 -1.18 -8.17
CA ARG A 184 -19.53 -1.23 -6.73
C ARG A 184 -18.39 -0.27 -6.36
N MET A 185 -17.65 0.23 -7.35
CA MET A 185 -16.51 1.10 -7.09
C MET A 185 -16.92 2.43 -6.47
N ASP A 186 -18.00 3.04 -6.94
CA ASP A 186 -18.39 4.38 -6.48
C ASP A 186 -18.75 4.40 -4.99
N TYR A 187 -19.45 3.37 -4.50
CA TYR A 187 -19.74 3.21 -3.08
C TYR A 187 -18.47 3.05 -2.25
N LEU A 188 -17.54 2.21 -2.71
CA LEU A 188 -16.26 2.00 -2.05
C LEU A 188 -15.42 3.29 -2.00
N LEU A 189 -15.33 4.02 -3.10
CA LEU A 189 -14.58 5.27 -3.17
C LEU A 189 -15.23 6.37 -2.33
N ALA A 190 -16.56 6.41 -2.24
CA ALA A 190 -17.27 7.34 -1.35
C ALA A 190 -16.93 7.09 0.12
N ASP A 191 -16.94 5.82 0.57
CA ASP A 191 -16.56 5.45 1.93
C ASP A 191 -15.08 5.79 2.22
N LEU A 192 -14.19 5.49 1.27
CA LEU A 192 -12.76 5.82 1.39
C LEU A 192 -12.52 7.34 1.43
N ALA A 193 -13.25 8.13 0.63
CA ALA A 193 -13.10 9.58 0.55
C ALA A 193 -13.51 10.31 1.85
N ALA A 194 -14.26 9.65 2.73
CA ALA A 194 -14.64 10.18 4.03
C ALA A 194 -13.53 10.06 5.10
N LEU A 195 -12.44 9.32 4.80
CA LEU A 195 -11.33 9.10 5.74
C LEU A 195 -10.19 10.11 5.53
N PRO A 196 -9.34 10.37 6.55
CA PRO A 196 -8.29 11.39 6.46
C PRO A 196 -7.29 11.12 5.33
N TYR A 197 -6.83 9.86 5.23
CA TYR A 197 -5.98 9.39 4.15
C TYR A 197 -6.49 8.03 3.67
N ALA A 198 -6.85 7.93 2.41
CA ALA A 198 -7.28 6.67 1.81
C ALA A 198 -6.67 6.49 0.42
N ALA A 199 -6.36 5.25 0.04
CA ALA A 199 -5.89 4.92 -1.29
C ALA A 199 -6.39 3.55 -1.75
N VAL A 200 -6.52 3.36 -3.06
CA VAL A 200 -6.67 2.04 -3.67
C VAL A 200 -5.33 1.66 -4.30
N VAL A 201 -4.76 0.52 -3.91
CA VAL A 201 -3.54 -0.01 -4.51
C VAL A 201 -3.84 -1.20 -5.39
N VAL A 202 -3.27 -1.19 -6.59
CA VAL A 202 -3.40 -2.25 -7.59
C VAL A 202 -2.06 -2.98 -7.70
N GLU A 203 -2.07 -4.29 -7.43
CA GLU A 203 -0.86 -5.14 -7.40
C GLU A 203 -0.32 -5.53 -8.79
N GLU A 204 -0.57 -4.71 -9.79
CA GLU A 204 -0.14 -4.91 -11.16
C GLU A 204 0.10 -3.54 -11.82
N GLY A 205 0.94 -3.50 -12.85
CA GLY A 205 1.18 -2.26 -13.62
C GLY A 205 -0.03 -1.88 -14.47
N TYR A 206 -0.20 -0.57 -14.74
CA TYR A 206 -1.35 -0.03 -15.49
C TYR A 206 -1.53 -0.70 -16.87
N SER A 207 -0.42 -1.07 -17.53
CA SER A 207 -0.45 -1.81 -18.81
C SER A 207 -1.27 -3.10 -18.79
N LYS A 208 -1.53 -3.69 -17.61
CA LYS A 208 -2.34 -4.89 -17.46
C LYS A 208 -3.84 -4.63 -17.65
N VAL A 209 -4.32 -3.40 -17.46
CA VAL A 209 -5.71 -3.01 -17.77
C VAL A 209 -6.04 -3.30 -19.23
N PHE A 210 -5.09 -3.03 -20.14
CA PHE A 210 -5.27 -3.26 -21.57
C PHE A 210 -5.09 -4.73 -22.00
N LYS A 211 -4.71 -5.61 -21.06
CA LYS A 211 -4.47 -7.04 -21.30
C LYS A 211 -5.55 -7.92 -20.67
N ILE A 212 -6.67 -7.32 -20.24
CA ILE A 212 -7.82 -8.05 -19.68
C ILE A 212 -8.50 -8.84 -20.81
N PRO A 213 -8.78 -10.15 -20.62
CA PRO A 213 -9.48 -10.96 -21.62
C PRO A 213 -10.92 -10.46 -21.89
N GLY A 214 -11.42 -10.69 -23.11
CA GLY A 214 -12.83 -10.48 -23.44
C GLY A 214 -13.21 -9.05 -23.84
N GLY A 215 -12.27 -8.25 -24.34
CA GLY A 215 -12.56 -6.93 -24.95
C GLY A 215 -12.94 -5.81 -23.97
N ARG A 216 -12.76 -6.04 -22.66
CA ARG A 216 -13.17 -5.10 -21.58
C ARG A 216 -12.18 -3.99 -21.31
N SER A 217 -11.07 -3.92 -22.05
CA SER A 217 -9.99 -2.97 -21.82
C SER A 217 -10.47 -1.51 -21.88
N THR A 218 -11.23 -1.16 -22.93
CA THR A 218 -11.74 0.21 -23.12
C THR A 218 -12.70 0.61 -22.02
N SER A 219 -13.75 -0.19 -21.75
CA SER A 219 -14.72 0.13 -20.71
C SER A 219 -14.11 0.17 -19.31
N THR A 220 -13.11 -0.68 -19.04
CA THR A 220 -12.37 -0.62 -17.76
C THR A 220 -11.54 0.66 -17.66
N ALA A 221 -10.87 1.08 -18.74
CA ALA A 221 -10.06 2.29 -18.74
C ALA A 221 -10.91 3.56 -18.58
N GLU A 222 -12.04 3.65 -19.28
CA GLU A 222 -13.01 4.74 -19.13
C GLU A 222 -13.57 4.79 -17.71
N ALA A 223 -14.09 3.67 -17.20
CA ALA A 223 -14.65 3.62 -15.84
C ALA A 223 -13.61 3.98 -14.76
N LEU A 224 -12.34 3.58 -14.96
CA LEU A 224 -11.26 3.96 -14.06
C LEU A 224 -10.97 5.47 -14.11
N ALA A 225 -10.95 6.08 -15.30
CA ALA A 225 -10.74 7.52 -15.46
C ALA A 225 -11.89 8.31 -14.84
N GLU A 226 -13.14 7.90 -15.08
CA GLU A 226 -14.31 8.48 -14.44
C GLU A 226 -14.26 8.39 -12.92
N ALA A 227 -13.87 7.23 -12.37
CA ALA A 227 -13.75 7.03 -10.93
C ALA A 227 -12.71 7.97 -10.31
N GLN A 228 -11.54 8.13 -10.92
CA GLN A 228 -10.51 9.06 -10.44
C GLN A 228 -10.93 10.53 -10.55
N ALA A 229 -11.65 10.90 -11.62
CA ALA A 229 -12.17 12.25 -11.79
C ALA A 229 -13.29 12.56 -10.77
N ARG A 230 -14.13 11.58 -10.46
CA ARG A 230 -15.24 11.69 -9.50
C ARG A 230 -14.77 11.73 -8.05
N PHE A 231 -13.71 10.97 -7.72
CA PHE A 231 -13.14 10.87 -6.38
C PHE A 231 -11.66 11.26 -6.35
N PRO A 232 -11.33 12.54 -6.62
CA PRO A 232 -9.94 12.98 -6.81
C PRO A 232 -9.07 12.89 -5.55
N THR A 233 -9.69 12.76 -4.38
CA THR A 233 -8.99 12.63 -3.09
C THR A 233 -8.53 11.21 -2.78
N VAL A 234 -9.04 10.20 -3.49
CA VAL A 234 -8.69 8.79 -3.28
C VAL A 234 -7.87 8.29 -4.48
N PRO A 235 -6.53 8.33 -4.42
CA PRO A 235 -5.70 7.86 -5.52
C PRO A 235 -5.86 6.35 -5.75
N ILE A 236 -5.88 5.96 -7.03
CA ILE A 236 -5.83 4.56 -7.47
C ILE A 236 -4.47 4.29 -8.13
N LEU A 237 -3.60 3.57 -7.44
CA LEU A 237 -2.18 3.44 -7.77
C LEU A 237 -1.85 2.05 -8.34
N PHE A 238 -1.17 2.00 -9.47
CA PHE A 238 -0.70 0.75 -10.08
C PHE A 238 0.76 0.52 -9.72
N LEU A 239 1.02 -0.47 -8.87
CA LEU A 239 2.30 -0.64 -8.19
C LEU A 239 3.09 -1.85 -8.68
N GLU A 240 2.89 -2.24 -9.94
CA GLU A 240 3.61 -3.28 -10.70
C GLU A 240 3.46 -4.73 -10.19
N ASN A 241 3.67 -4.97 -8.90
CA ASN A 241 3.52 -6.26 -8.26
C ASN A 241 3.21 -6.13 -6.77
N ARG A 242 2.76 -7.24 -6.18
CA ARG A 242 2.47 -7.40 -4.76
C ARG A 242 3.57 -6.90 -3.81
N SER A 243 4.85 -7.14 -4.12
CA SER A 243 5.95 -6.77 -3.22
C SER A 243 6.18 -5.27 -3.19
N LEU A 244 6.09 -4.62 -4.36
CA LEU A 244 6.19 -3.16 -4.47
C LEU A 244 4.95 -2.47 -3.89
N ALA A 245 3.77 -3.05 -4.10
CA ALA A 245 2.55 -2.58 -3.46
C ALA A 245 2.66 -2.60 -1.93
N GLN A 246 3.11 -3.73 -1.35
CA GLN A 246 3.35 -3.84 0.09
C GLN A 246 4.35 -2.78 0.60
N GLU A 247 5.45 -2.58 -0.12
CA GLU A 247 6.46 -1.58 0.25
C GLU A 247 5.92 -0.16 0.23
N TRP A 248 5.15 0.18 -0.81
CA TRP A 248 4.53 1.50 -0.91
C TRP A 248 3.53 1.72 0.22
N VAL A 249 2.66 0.75 0.49
CA VAL A 249 1.66 0.81 1.59
C VAL A 249 2.37 1.05 2.93
N TYR A 250 3.45 0.31 3.20
CA TYR A 250 4.25 0.49 4.42
C TYR A 250 4.79 1.92 4.56
N ARG A 251 5.39 2.47 3.50
CA ARG A 251 5.96 3.82 3.53
C ARG A 251 4.88 4.89 3.64
N TRP A 252 3.80 4.73 2.88
CA TRP A 252 2.69 5.66 2.85
C TRP A 252 1.98 5.75 4.20
N PHE A 253 1.74 4.63 4.88
CA PHE A 253 1.21 4.64 6.24
C PHE A 253 2.10 5.38 7.24
N GLY A 254 3.42 5.24 7.13
CA GLY A 254 4.35 6.02 7.95
C GLY A 254 4.21 7.53 7.71
N ALA A 255 4.00 7.94 6.46
CA ALA A 255 3.73 9.33 6.10
C ALA A 255 2.37 9.81 6.66
N CYS A 256 1.30 9.02 6.49
CA CYS A 256 -0.04 9.35 7.01
C CYS A 256 -0.03 9.64 8.52
N LEU A 257 0.62 8.78 9.32
CA LEU A 257 0.73 9.00 10.77
C LEU A 257 1.54 10.26 11.10
N THR A 258 2.62 10.51 10.35
CA THR A 258 3.46 11.71 10.56
C THR A 258 2.67 12.98 10.28
N GLU A 259 1.96 13.03 9.16
CA GLU A 259 1.12 14.18 8.77
C GLU A 259 -0.06 14.36 9.72
N TRP A 260 -0.71 13.27 10.13
CA TRP A 260 -1.80 13.31 11.11
C TRP A 260 -1.38 13.93 12.43
N ARG A 261 -0.28 13.44 13.02
CA ARG A 261 0.27 13.96 14.28
C ARG A 261 0.67 15.43 14.14
N THR A 262 1.29 15.80 13.03
CA THR A 262 1.68 17.19 12.74
C THR A 262 0.46 18.11 12.65
N ARG A 263 -0.58 17.70 11.91
CA ARG A 263 -1.83 18.45 11.78
C ARG A 263 -2.52 18.62 13.14
N ARG A 264 -2.56 17.57 13.96
CA ARG A 264 -3.21 17.61 15.28
C ARG A 264 -2.46 18.52 16.25
N ALA A 265 -1.13 18.47 16.25
CA ALA A 265 -0.29 19.40 17.03
C ALA A 265 -0.53 20.87 16.64
N ASN A 266 -0.67 21.15 15.34
CA ASN A 266 -0.93 22.50 14.85
C ASN A 266 -2.37 22.99 15.08
N THR A 267 -3.33 22.06 15.25
CA THR A 267 -4.72 22.42 15.54
C THR A 267 -4.86 23.01 16.95
N GLY A 268 -4.03 22.55 17.91
CA GLY A 268 -3.93 23.15 19.25
C GLY A 268 -3.43 24.60 19.22
N ILE A 269 -2.49 24.91 18.34
CA ILE A 269 -1.95 26.27 18.17
C ILE A 269 -3.02 27.24 17.64
N GLY A 270 -3.91 26.78 16.75
CA GLY A 270 -5.01 27.60 16.21
C GLY A 270 -6.07 27.96 17.25
N ALA A 271 -6.32 27.08 18.22
CA ALA A 271 -7.22 27.37 19.34
C ALA A 271 -6.63 28.44 20.28
N ASP A 272 -5.32 28.41 20.53
CA ASP A 272 -4.60 29.43 21.31
C ASP A 272 -4.55 30.80 20.61
N ILE A 273 -4.57 30.83 19.26
CA ILE A 273 -4.68 32.08 18.49
C ILE A 273 -6.13 32.62 18.53
N ALA A 274 -7.14 31.74 18.51
CA ALA A 274 -8.54 32.16 18.58
C ALA A 274 -8.96 32.69 19.96
N THR A 275 -8.28 32.26 21.03
CA THR A 275 -8.40 32.81 22.40
C THR A 275 -7.49 34.02 22.64
N ALA A 276 -6.88 34.59 21.60
CA ALA A 276 -6.12 35.82 21.66
C ALA A 276 -6.90 37.15 21.39
N PRO A 277 -8.21 37.34 21.71
CA PRO A 277 -8.79 38.69 21.68
C PRO A 277 -8.04 39.65 22.62
N GLU A 278 -7.52 39.16 23.74
CA GLU A 278 -6.78 39.97 24.72
C GLU A 278 -5.41 40.41 24.20
N ALA A 279 -4.71 39.58 23.42
CA ALA A 279 -3.43 39.97 22.83
C ALA A 279 -3.58 40.99 21.70
N VAL A 280 -4.67 40.90 20.92
CA VAL A 280 -5.02 41.90 19.90
C VAL A 280 -5.49 43.22 20.55
N ALA A 281 -6.17 43.16 21.70
CA ALA A 281 -6.55 44.36 22.46
C ALA A 281 -5.35 45.06 23.14
N GLN A 282 -4.26 44.33 23.43
CA GLN A 282 -3.01 44.88 23.98
C GLN A 282 -2.08 45.47 22.91
N LEU A 283 -2.31 45.17 21.62
CA LEU A 283 -1.70 45.93 20.54
C LEU A 283 -2.37 47.30 20.54
N GLY A 284 -1.71 48.29 21.15
CA GLY A 284 -2.14 49.68 21.10
C GLY A 284 -2.44 50.17 19.68
N PRO A 285 -3.03 51.37 19.52
CA PRO A 285 -3.46 51.88 18.22
C PRO A 285 -2.36 51.73 17.17
N ARG A 286 -2.75 51.23 15.99
CA ARG A 286 -1.82 50.99 14.87
C ARG A 286 -0.90 52.22 14.71
N PRO A 287 0.43 52.05 14.66
CA PRO A 287 1.32 53.17 14.41
C PRO A 287 0.96 53.84 13.07
N PRO A 288 1.12 55.17 12.97
CA PRO A 288 0.73 55.91 11.79
C PRO A 288 1.54 55.42 10.58
N SER A 289 0.85 55.29 9.45
CA SER A 289 1.47 54.96 8.18
C SER A 289 2.33 56.12 7.69
N ALA A 290 3.25 55.83 6.76
CA ALA A 290 4.04 56.87 6.11
C ALA A 290 3.19 57.88 5.31
N SER A 291 1.96 57.52 4.91
CA SER A 291 1.04 58.47 4.26
C SER A 291 0.45 59.43 5.28
N GLU A 292 -0.04 58.90 6.41
CA GLU A 292 -0.63 59.69 7.51
C GLU A 292 0.39 60.66 8.10
N LEU A 293 1.64 60.22 8.31
CA LEU A 293 2.73 61.09 8.76
C LEU A 293 3.03 62.24 7.80
N ARG A 294 2.94 62.02 6.48
CA ARG A 294 3.15 63.07 5.48
C ARG A 294 2.02 64.10 5.47
N VAL A 295 0.77 63.61 5.52
CA VAL A 295 -0.41 64.49 5.56
C VAL A 295 -0.34 65.38 6.80
N TRP A 296 -0.04 64.78 7.96
CA TRP A 296 0.12 65.51 9.21
C TRP A 296 1.29 66.51 9.17
N ALA A 297 2.46 66.09 8.66
CA ALA A 297 3.63 66.96 8.58
C ALA A 297 3.37 68.19 7.70
N ARG A 298 2.80 67.99 6.51
CA ARG A 298 2.43 69.08 5.59
C ARG A 298 1.40 70.02 6.20
N ALA A 299 0.40 69.49 6.90
CA ALA A 299 -0.60 70.31 7.59
C ALA A 299 0.00 71.21 8.68
N ARG A 300 1.17 70.87 9.21
CA ARG A 300 1.91 71.65 10.22
C ARG A 300 3.11 72.41 9.66
N GLY A 301 3.28 72.45 8.33
CA GLY A 301 4.40 73.13 7.68
C GLY A 301 5.76 72.43 7.92
N ILE A 302 5.77 71.16 8.32
CA ILE A 302 6.99 70.37 8.48
C ILE A 302 7.40 69.81 7.12
N GLU A 303 8.64 70.07 6.71
CA GLU A 303 9.19 69.56 5.46
C GLU A 303 9.32 68.03 5.50
N VAL A 304 8.74 67.35 4.50
CA VAL A 304 8.76 65.88 4.41
C VAL A 304 8.83 65.44 2.94
N PRO A 305 9.68 64.44 2.60
CA PRO A 305 9.77 63.95 1.22
C PRO A 305 8.47 63.33 0.71
N ASP A 306 8.13 63.62 -0.54
CA ASP A 306 6.92 63.10 -1.20
C ASP A 306 6.90 61.58 -1.33
N ARG A 307 8.08 60.95 -1.40
CA ARG A 307 8.25 59.49 -1.51
C ARG A 307 9.43 59.02 -0.66
N GLY A 308 9.49 57.71 -0.41
CA GLY A 308 10.60 57.08 0.33
C GLY A 308 10.41 57.07 1.86
N ARG A 309 11.52 56.96 2.58
CA ARG A 309 11.54 56.82 4.05
C ARG A 309 11.14 58.14 4.72
N ILE A 310 10.26 58.08 5.73
CA ILE A 310 9.92 59.25 6.56
C ILE A 310 11.11 59.57 7.47
N PRO A 311 11.59 60.83 7.50
CA PRO A 311 12.63 61.27 8.42
C PRO A 311 12.27 60.97 9.88
N HIS A 312 13.28 60.63 10.69
CA HIS A 312 13.06 60.30 12.10
C HIS A 312 12.45 61.50 12.85
N THR A 313 12.90 62.71 12.52
CA THR A 313 12.39 63.98 13.05
C THR A 313 10.88 64.15 12.88
N VAL A 314 10.31 63.71 11.75
CA VAL A 314 8.87 63.76 11.48
C VAL A 314 8.11 62.75 12.34
N ARG A 315 8.69 61.57 12.59
CA ARG A 315 8.09 60.56 13.47
C ARG A 315 8.10 61.03 14.92
N ASP A 316 9.23 61.55 15.38
CA ASP A 316 9.39 62.04 16.75
C ASP A 316 8.42 63.20 17.03
N ALA A 317 8.28 64.13 16.08
CA ALA A 317 7.32 65.23 16.18
C ALA A 317 5.87 64.75 16.20
N TRP A 318 5.55 63.66 15.49
CA TRP A 318 4.21 63.06 15.52
C TRP A 318 3.93 62.40 16.87
N PHE A 319 4.88 61.64 17.41
CA PHE A 319 4.74 61.01 18.73
C PHE A 319 4.67 62.05 19.86
N ALA A 320 5.44 63.13 19.79
CA ALA A 320 5.35 64.23 20.75
C ALA A 320 3.99 64.95 20.74
N ALA A 321 3.28 64.91 19.60
CA ALA A 321 1.98 65.57 19.44
C ALA A 321 0.76 64.68 19.72
N HIS A 322 0.94 63.36 19.83
CA HIS A 322 -0.13 62.37 20.02
C HIS A 322 0.20 61.35 21.11
N GLY A 323 1.18 61.66 21.96
CA GLY A 323 1.53 60.92 23.17
C GLY A 323 0.87 61.51 24.40
#